data_AF-F3PV02-F1
#
_entry.id   AF-F3PV02-F1
#
_cell.length_a   1.000
_cell.length_b   1.000
_cell.length_c   1.000
_cell.angle_alpha   90.00
_cell.angle_beta   90.00
_cell.angle_gamma   90.00
#
_symmetry.space_group_name_H-M   'P 1'
#
loop_
_entity.id
_entity.type
_entity.pdbx_description
1 polymer ?
#
loop_
_entity_poly.entity_id
_entity_poly.type
_entity_poly.pdbx_seq_one_letter_code
_entity_poly.pdbx_strand_id
1 'polypeptide(L)'
;MKGQNAHSIGICYEGGLDAEGNPKDTRTPEQRSALRLLVHRLLKLFKDARVCGHRDLSPDRDGDGTVEPGEWVKQCPCFEVSKNL
;
A
#
# COMPACT_ATOMS: atom_id res chain seq x y z
N MET A 1 11.54 -2.90 5.78
CA MET A 1 11.66 -3.41 4.41
C MET A 1 13.13 -3.66 4.09
N LYS A 2 13.65 -4.79 4.52
CA LYS A 2 14.92 -5.34 4.01
C LYS A 2 14.52 -6.51 3.11
N GLY A 3 14.96 -6.52 1.85
CA GLY A 3 14.72 -7.63 0.90
C GLY A 3 13.67 -7.40 -0.20
N GLN A 4 12.77 -6.42 -0.10
CA GLN A 4 11.74 -6.19 -1.14
C GLN A 4 12.12 -5.12 -2.18
N ASN A 5 13.08 -4.24 -1.86
CA ASN A 5 13.43 -3.09 -2.69
C ASN A 5 14.00 -3.46 -4.08
N ALA A 6 14.61 -4.65 -4.21
CA ALA A 6 15.20 -5.09 -5.48
C ALA A 6 14.17 -5.63 -6.49
N HIS A 7 12.96 -5.99 -6.02
CA HIS A 7 11.95 -6.69 -6.81
C HIS A 7 10.56 -6.05 -6.72
N SER A 8 10.47 -4.81 -6.25
CA SER A 8 9.20 -4.08 -6.12
C SER A 8 9.30 -2.66 -6.65
N ILE A 9 8.15 -2.12 -7.06
CA ILE A 9 7.98 -0.72 -7.43
C ILE A 9 7.18 -0.05 -6.31
N GLY A 10 7.82 0.87 -5.58
CA GLY A 10 7.15 1.68 -4.57
C GLY A 10 6.40 2.85 -5.20
N ILE A 11 5.10 2.98 -4.91
CA ILE A 11 4.27 4.12 -5.33
C ILE A 11 3.86 4.89 -4.07
N CYS A 12 4.20 6.17 -4.02
CA CYS A 12 3.83 7.07 -2.94
C CYS A 12 2.77 8.07 -3.42
N TYR A 13 1.89 8.48 -2.50
CA TYR A 13 1.04 9.67 -2.67
C TYR A 13 1.36 10.63 -1.54
N GLU A 14 1.18 11.93 -1.81
CA GLU A 14 1.36 12.97 -0.80
C GLU A 14 0.15 13.03 0.13
N GLY A 15 0.42 13.11 1.44
CA GLY A 15 -0.58 13.07 2.51
C GLY A 15 -0.45 11.81 3.37
N GLY A 16 -1.58 11.35 3.91
CA GLY A 16 -1.67 10.19 4.78
C GLY A 16 -1.88 10.50 6.26
N LEU A 17 -1.93 11.77 6.66
CA LEU A 17 -2.17 12.20 8.04
C LEU A 17 -3.30 13.24 8.08
N ASP A 18 -4.07 13.26 9.17
CA ASP A 18 -4.97 14.37 9.48
C ASP A 18 -4.25 15.53 10.20
N ALA A 19 -5.00 16.57 10.57
CA ALA A 19 -4.45 17.76 11.24
C ALA A 19 -3.85 17.48 12.62
N GLU A 20 -4.21 16.35 13.25
CA GLU A 20 -3.68 15.91 14.54
C GLU A 20 -2.49 14.94 14.37
N GLY A 21 -2.11 14.63 13.12
CA GLY A 21 -1.03 13.70 12.82
C GLY A 21 -1.43 12.23 12.86
N ASN A 22 -2.73 11.91 12.88
CA ASN A 22 -3.20 10.53 12.87
C ASN A 22 -3.28 9.99 11.43
N PRO A 23 -2.99 8.69 11.18
CA PRO A 23 -3.14 8.07 9.88
C PRO A 23 -4.54 8.25 9.28
N LYS A 24 -4.63 8.84 8.10
CA LYS A 24 -5.90 9.08 7.40
C LYS A 24 -5.72 9.06 5.88
N ASP A 25 -6.62 8.38 5.17
CA ASP A 25 -6.70 8.51 3.72
C ASP A 25 -7.14 9.94 3.34
N THR A 26 -6.17 10.73 2.93
CA THR A 26 -6.33 12.13 2.52
C THR A 26 -6.11 12.32 1.03
N ARG A 27 -6.14 11.23 0.25
CA ARG A 27 -5.95 11.30 -1.19
C ARG A 27 -7.05 12.14 -1.84
N THR A 28 -6.65 13.03 -2.73
CA THR A 28 -7.60 13.75 -3.58
C THR A 28 -8.21 12.81 -4.64
N PRO A 29 -9.39 13.14 -5.20
CA PRO A 29 -9.98 12.38 -6.31
C PRO A 29 -9.01 12.20 -7.51
N GLU A 30 -8.20 13.22 -7.80
CA GLU A 30 -7.20 13.22 -8.86
C GLU A 30 -6.06 12.27 -8.53
N GLN A 31 -5.53 12.30 -7.29
CA GLN A 31 -4.52 11.35 -6.84
C GLN A 31 -5.03 9.91 -6.94
N ARG A 32 -6.28 9.64 -6.51
CA ARG A 32 -6.89 8.30 -6.62
C ARG A 32 -6.97 7.84 -8.08
N SER A 33 -7.38 8.73 -8.97
CA SER A 33 -7.50 8.44 -10.41
C SER A 33 -6.14 8.17 -11.06
N ALA A 34 -5.14 9.00 -10.75
CA ALA A 34 -3.77 8.83 -11.23
C ALA A 34 -3.14 7.53 -10.73
N LEU A 35 -3.34 7.19 -9.44
CA LEU A 35 -2.86 5.95 -8.84
C LEU A 35 -3.46 4.72 -9.54
N ARG A 36 -4.78 4.69 -9.75
CA ARG A 36 -5.44 3.58 -10.46
C ARG A 36 -4.91 3.40 -11.87
N LEU A 37 -4.76 4.50 -12.61
CA LEU A 37 -4.23 4.46 -13.96
C LEU A 37 -2.77 3.96 -13.99
N LEU A 38 -1.94 4.43 -13.06
CA LEU A 38 -0.54 3.99 -12.95
C LEU A 38 -0.45 2.50 -12.63
N VAL A 39 -1.18 2.04 -11.61
CA VAL A 39 -1.22 0.62 -11.22
C VAL A 39 -1.68 -0.26 -12.39
N HIS A 40 -2.75 0.14 -13.09
CA HIS A 40 -3.23 -0.58 -14.26
C HIS A 40 -2.18 -0.70 -15.37
N ARG A 41 -1.43 0.39 -15.64
CA ARG A 41 -0.35 0.38 -16.64
C ARG A 41 0.80 -0.55 -16.21
N LEU A 42 1.17 -0.52 -14.93
CA LEU A 42 2.23 -1.38 -14.41
C LEU A 42 1.84 -2.85 -14.47
N LEU A 43 0.60 -3.22 -14.13
CA LEU A 43 0.13 -4.61 -14.24
C LEU A 43 0.09 -5.12 -15.68
N LYS A 44 -0.14 -4.23 -16.66
CA LYS A 44 -0.02 -4.61 -18.08
C LYS A 44 1.42 -4.90 -18.50
N LEU A 45 2.39 -4.18 -17.92
CA LEU A 45 3.82 -4.37 -18.21
C LEU A 45 4.39 -5.57 -17.45
N PHE A 46 3.97 -5.78 -16.21
CA PHE A 46 4.44 -6.84 -15.31
C PHE A 46 3.27 -7.76 -14.95
N LYS A 47 2.99 -8.73 -15.81
CA LYS A 47 1.77 -9.55 -15.75
C LYS A 47 1.64 -10.39 -14.48
N ASP A 48 2.76 -10.75 -13.86
CA ASP A 48 2.80 -11.57 -12.63
C ASP A 48 2.97 -10.71 -11.36
N ALA A 49 2.92 -9.38 -11.49
CA ALA A 49 3.07 -8.49 -10.35
C ALA A 49 1.80 -8.48 -9.48
N ARG A 50 2.00 -8.45 -8.16
CA ARG A 50 0.94 -8.28 -7.15
C ARG A 50 0.91 -6.85 -6.65
N VAL A 51 -0.29 -6.28 -6.50
CA VAL A 51 -0.51 -5.00 -5.83
C VAL A 51 -0.84 -5.24 -4.36
N CYS A 52 -0.13 -4.57 -3.46
CA CYS A 52 -0.35 -4.67 -2.01
C CYS A 52 -0.03 -3.35 -1.32
N GLY A 53 -0.56 -3.16 -0.12
CA GLY A 53 -0.19 -2.09 0.77
C GLY A 53 1.16 -2.36 1.43
N HIS A 54 1.88 -1.30 1.80
CA HIS A 54 3.15 -1.43 2.50
C HIS A 54 2.98 -2.13 3.87
N ARG A 55 1.89 -1.88 4.59
CA ARG A 55 1.57 -2.58 5.84
C ARG A 55 1.32 -4.08 5.66
N ASP A 56 0.82 -4.48 4.50
CA ASP A 56 0.57 -5.89 4.15
C ASP A 56 1.90 -6.66 3.94
N LEU A 57 3.04 -5.96 3.97
CA LEU A 57 4.39 -6.53 3.96
C LEU A 57 5.01 -6.58 5.37
N SER A 58 4.21 -6.34 6.41
CA SER A 58 4.67 -6.55 7.79
C SER A 58 4.89 -8.05 8.03
N PRO A 59 5.78 -8.43 8.97
CA PRO A 59 5.94 -9.83 9.33
C PRO A 59 4.64 -10.37 9.90
N ASP A 60 4.22 -11.51 9.38
CA ASP A 60 3.24 -12.40 10.01
C ASP A 60 3.92 -13.01 11.26
N ARG A 61 3.44 -12.63 12.44
CA ARG A 61 4.04 -12.91 13.75
C ARG A 61 3.45 -14.15 14.40
N ASP A 62 2.23 -14.52 14.07
CA ASP A 62 1.58 -15.73 14.59
C ASP A 62 1.57 -16.90 13.60
N GLY A 63 1.89 -16.64 12.34
CA GLY A 63 2.12 -17.64 11.29
C GLY A 63 0.85 -18.16 10.63
N ASP A 64 -0.26 -17.43 10.70
CA ASP A 64 -1.54 -17.84 10.13
C ASP A 64 -1.68 -17.54 8.62
N GLY A 65 -0.70 -16.83 8.04
CA GLY A 65 -0.65 -16.44 6.63
C GLY A 65 -1.34 -15.11 6.31
N THR A 66 -1.88 -14.41 7.30
CA THR A 66 -2.62 -13.15 7.15
C THR A 66 -2.01 -12.07 8.04
N VAL A 67 -1.59 -10.95 7.44
CA VAL A 67 -1.04 -9.83 8.21
C VAL A 67 -2.17 -8.98 8.81
N GLU A 68 -2.42 -9.15 10.10
CA GLU A 68 -3.49 -8.50 10.85
C GLU A 68 -3.10 -7.12 11.41
N PRO A 69 -4.07 -6.24 11.77
CA PRO A 69 -3.79 -4.93 12.32
C PRO A 69 -2.86 -4.91 13.53
N GLY A 70 -2.89 -5.95 14.38
CA GLY A 70 -2.00 -6.10 15.52
C GLY A 70 -0.53 -6.35 15.15
N GLU A 71 -0.27 -6.70 13.90
CA GLU A 71 1.05 -7.07 13.38
C GLU A 71 1.66 -5.98 12.49
N TRP A 72 0.88 -4.94 12.18
CA TRP A 72 1.30 -3.85 11.31
C TRP A 72 2.46 -3.07 11.91
N VAL A 73 3.62 -3.17 11.28
CA VAL A 73 4.79 -2.35 11.62
C VAL A 73 4.62 -0.92 11.12
N LYS A 74 3.78 -0.72 10.09
CA LYS A 74 3.43 0.60 9.55
C LYS A 74 1.95 0.67 9.27
N GLN A 75 1.39 1.86 9.39
CA GLN A 75 -0.01 2.14 9.05
C GLN A 75 -0.22 2.53 7.58
N CYS A 76 0.87 2.62 6.79
CA CYS A 76 0.76 3.03 5.39
C CYS A 76 0.55 1.83 4.44
N PRO A 77 -0.20 2.00 3.35
CA PRO A 77 -1.06 3.14 3.07
C PRO A 77 -2.21 3.20 4.09
N CYS A 78 -2.73 4.41 4.33
CA CYS A 78 -3.80 4.62 5.31
C CYS A 78 -5.19 4.20 4.77
N PHE A 79 -5.23 3.20 3.88
CA PHE A 79 -6.40 2.64 3.23
C PHE A 79 -6.17 1.19 2.80
N GLU A 80 -7.26 0.43 2.58
CA GLU A 80 -7.20 -0.94 2.05
C GLU A 80 -6.90 -0.94 0.55
N VAL A 81 -5.71 -1.40 0.14
CA VAL A 81 -5.33 -1.48 -1.29
C VAL A 81 -6.31 -2.36 -2.07
N SER A 82 -6.63 -3.54 -1.56
CA SER A 82 -7.52 -4.52 -2.21
C SER A 82 -8.94 -4.01 -2.48
N LYS A 83 -9.40 -2.99 -1.74
CA LYS A 83 -10.75 -2.42 -1.88
C LYS A 83 -10.76 -1.07 -2.60
N ASN A 84 -9.63 -0.38 -2.66
CA ASN A 84 -9.58 1.03 -3.09
C ASN A 84 -8.75 1.31 -4.34
N LEU A 85 -8.01 0.32 -4.85
CA LEU A 85 -7.27 0.39 -6.11
C LEU A 85 -7.92 -0.45 -7.20
#